data_AF-A0A2I0UN85-F1
#
_entry.id   AF-A0A2I0UN85-F1
#
_cell.length_a   1.000
_cell.length_b   1.000
_cell.length_c   1.000
_cell.angle_alpha   90.00
_cell.angle_beta   90.00
_cell.angle_gamma   90.00
#
_symmetry.space_group_name_H-M   'P 1'
#
loop_
_entity.id
_entity.type
_entity.pdbx_description
1 polymer ?
#
loop_
_entity_poly.entity_id
_entity_poly.type
_entity_poly.pdbx_seq_one_letter_code
_entity_poly.pdbx_strand_id
1 'polypeptide(L)'
;MSQQCVLTAQKANYILGCITRSVASRSREVILPLYSALLRPHLEYCVQLWRPQHKKDMDLLERVQQRATKMIRVLEHLSYEDRLESWGCSALRREGCGEIL
;
A
#
# COMPACT_ATOMS: atom_id res chain seq x y z
N MET A 1 16.01 -4.42 -10.14
CA MET A 1 15.80 -4.27 -8.70
C MET A 1 16.62 -3.08 -8.27
N SER A 2 15.97 -1.93 -8.17
CA SER A 2 16.59 -0.73 -7.64
C SER A 2 16.74 -0.87 -6.12
N GLN A 3 17.92 -0.56 -5.59
CA GLN A 3 18.18 -0.58 -4.14
C GLN A 3 17.17 0.31 -3.39
N GLN A 4 16.74 1.40 -4.02
CA GLN A 4 15.77 2.32 -3.48
C GLN A 4 14.37 1.69 -3.33
N CYS A 5 13.92 0.89 -4.29
CA CYS A 5 12.65 0.16 -4.18
C CYS A 5 12.67 -0.84 -3.02
N VAL A 6 13.82 -1.51 -2.80
CA VAL A 6 14.03 -2.41 -1.66
C VAL A 6 13.93 -1.65 -0.34
N LEU A 7 14.60 -0.51 -0.21
CA LEU A 7 14.59 0.30 1.00
C LEU A 7 13.19 0.86 1.31
N THR A 8 12.46 1.35 0.29
CA THR A 8 11.07 1.81 0.48
C THR A 8 10.18 0.66 0.94
N ALA A 9 10.27 -0.51 0.31
CA ALA A 9 9.46 -1.66 0.70
C ALA A 9 9.78 -2.12 2.14
N GLN A 10 11.04 -2.08 2.55
CA GLN A 10 11.44 -2.39 3.93
C GLN A 10 10.85 -1.40 4.93
N LYS A 11 10.98 -0.09 4.65
CA LYS A 11 10.41 0.96 5.51
C LYS A 11 8.89 0.86 5.60
N ALA A 12 8.23 0.60 4.48
CA ALA A 12 6.79 0.40 4.43
C ALA A 12 6.34 -0.83 5.24
N ASN A 13 7.06 -1.95 5.12
CA ASN A 13 6.77 -3.15 5.92
C ASN A 13 6.98 -2.92 7.42
N TYR A 14 7.99 -2.14 7.80
CA TYR A 14 8.20 -1.75 9.19
C TYR A 14 7.03 -0.94 9.74
N ILE A 15 6.58 0.08 9.00
CA ILE A 15 5.42 0.91 9.35
C ILE A 15 4.16 0.04 9.48
N LEU A 16 3.88 -0.82 8.50
CA LEU A 16 2.74 -1.75 8.55
C LEU A 16 2.80 -2.66 9.78
N GLY A 17 3.99 -3.16 10.12
CA GLY A 17 4.20 -3.95 11.32
C GLY A 17 3.89 -3.17 12.60
N CYS A 18 4.28 -1.89 12.67
CA CYS A 18 3.94 -1.01 13.79
C CYS A 18 2.43 -0.79 13.89
N ILE A 19 1.76 -0.45 12.79
CA ILE A 19 0.30 -0.27 12.74
C ILE A 19 -0.41 -1.54 13.22
N THR A 20 0.01 -2.70 12.74
CA THR A 20 -0.60 -4.00 13.10
C THR A 20 -0.47 -4.29 14.60
N ARG A 21 0.62 -3.85 15.23
CA ARG A 21 0.87 -4.06 16.66
C ARG A 21 0.21 -3.01 17.55
N SER A 22 0.10 -1.77 17.08
CA SER A 22 -0.42 -0.65 17.88
C SER A 22 -1.94 -0.46 17.74
N VAL A 23 -2.52 -0.85 16.62
CA VAL A 23 -3.94 -0.66 16.34
C VAL A 23 -4.72 -1.95 16.65
N ALA A 24 -5.45 -1.93 17.77
CA ALA A 24 -6.31 -3.06 18.16
C ALA A 24 -7.51 -3.24 17.20
N SER A 25 -8.05 -2.13 16.67
CA SER A 25 -9.18 -2.13 15.74
C SER A 25 -8.74 -2.25 14.29
N ARG A 26 -8.93 -3.43 13.70
CA ARG A 26 -8.65 -3.70 12.27
C ARG A 26 -9.76 -3.21 11.33
N SER A 27 -10.38 -2.07 11.65
CA SER A 27 -11.49 -1.51 10.87
C SER A 27 -10.96 -0.68 9.70
N ARG A 28 -11.77 -0.56 8.64
CA ARG A 28 -11.40 0.20 7.44
C ARG A 28 -11.16 1.66 7.78
N GLU A 29 -11.99 2.23 8.66
CA GLU A 29 -12.01 3.63 9.05
C GLU A 29 -10.74 4.05 9.79
N VAL A 30 -10.02 3.10 10.39
CA VAL A 30 -8.76 3.37 11.10
C VAL A 30 -7.55 3.05 10.22
N ILE A 31 -7.58 1.91 9.52
CA ILE A 31 -6.45 1.46 8.70
C ILE A 31 -6.29 2.32 7.44
N LEU A 32 -7.39 2.76 6.83
CA LEU A 32 -7.38 3.52 5.58
C LEU A 32 -6.73 4.91 5.74
N PRO A 33 -7.09 5.74 6.74
CA PRO A 33 -6.39 7.00 6.99
C PRO A 33 -4.92 6.82 7.35
N LEU A 34 -4.58 5.80 8.14
CA LEU A 34 -3.19 5.51 8.53
C LEU A 34 -2.33 5.10 7.33
N TYR A 35 -2.86 4.25 6.45
CA TYR A 35 -2.18 3.88 5.22
C TYR A 35 -1.99 5.10 4.30
N SER A 36 -3.05 5.90 4.10
CA SER A 36 -2.98 7.09 3.27
C SER A 36 -1.99 8.13 3.80
N ALA A 37 -1.89 8.32 5.12
CA ALA A 37 -0.94 9.26 5.70
C ALA A 37 0.51 8.76 5.67
N LEU A 38 0.74 7.45 5.90
CA LEU A 38 2.08 6.93 6.15
C LEU A 38 2.71 6.24 4.94
N LEU A 39 1.92 5.61 4.08
CA LEU A 39 2.42 4.76 2.99
C LEU A 39 2.22 5.41 1.63
N ARG A 40 1.13 6.15 1.43
CA ARG A 40 0.85 6.84 0.17
C ARG A 40 1.95 7.82 -0.24
N PRO A 41 2.50 8.69 0.65
CA PRO A 41 3.57 9.60 0.26
C PRO A 41 4.84 8.86 -0.14
N HIS A 42 5.12 7.72 0.51
CA HIS A 42 6.28 6.90 0.18
C HIS A 42 6.10 6.19 -1.15
N LEU A 43 4.91 5.64 -1.44
CA LEU A 43 4.64 4.93 -2.69
C LEU A 43 4.51 5.88 -3.89
N GLU A 44 3.76 6.98 -3.76
CA GLU A 44 3.58 7.96 -4.85
C GLU A 44 4.88 8.65 -5.23
N TYR A 45 5.72 9.01 -4.24
CA TYR A 45 7.05 9.54 -4.49
C TYR A 45 7.93 8.54 -5.26
N CYS A 46 7.87 7.25 -4.91
CA CYS A 46 8.61 6.20 -5.62
C CYS A 46 8.15 6.05 -7.07
N VAL A 47 6.85 6.13 -7.33
CA VAL A 47 6.31 6.01 -8.69
C VAL A 47 6.70 7.21 -9.56
N GLN A 48 6.64 8.44 -9.03
CA GLN A 48 6.98 9.63 -9.81
C GLN A 48 8.49 9.78 -10.03
N LEU A 49 9.31 9.57 -9.00
CA LEU A 49 10.75 9.77 -9.09
C LEU A 49 11.47 8.61 -9.77
N TRP A 50 11.07 7.37 -9.48
CA TRP A 50 11.82 6.20 -9.94
C TRP A 50 11.24 5.54 -11.18
N ARG A 51 10.00 5.91 -11.59
CA ARG A 51 9.25 5.31 -12.70
C ARG A 51 9.64 3.84 -12.88
N PRO A 52 9.39 2.98 -11.88
CA PRO A 52 10.05 1.69 -11.75
C PRO A 52 10.04 0.91 -13.06
N GLN A 53 11.17 0.94 -13.77
CA GLN A 53 11.28 0.47 -15.16
C GLN A 53 11.24 -1.07 -15.24
N HIS A 54 11.50 -1.72 -14.11
CA HIS A 54 11.49 -3.17 -13.99
C HIS A 54 10.24 -3.64 -13.26
N LYS A 55 9.54 -4.61 -13.88
CA LYS A 55 8.39 -5.31 -13.30
C LYS A 55 8.63 -5.80 -11.87
N LYS A 56 9.85 -6.26 -11.56
CA LYS A 56 10.22 -6.74 -10.22
C LYS A 56 10.13 -5.65 -9.13
N ASP A 57 10.42 -4.40 -9.47
CA ASP A 57 10.33 -3.28 -8.54
C ASP A 57 8.86 -2.91 -8.28
N MET A 58 8.01 -2.99 -9.30
CA MET A 58 6.55 -2.86 -9.14
C MET A 58 5.95 -3.98 -8.29
N ASP A 59 6.31 -5.23 -8.58
CA ASP A 59 5.82 -6.40 -7.83
C ASP A 59 6.17 -6.30 -6.33
N LEU A 60 7.33 -5.72 -6.01
CA LEU A 60 7.75 -5.51 -4.63
C LEU A 60 6.86 -4.50 -3.90
N LEU A 61 6.57 -3.37 -4.53
CA LEU A 61 5.69 -2.35 -3.96
C LEU A 61 4.24 -2.85 -3.87
N GLU A 62 3.80 -3.63 -4.85
CA GLU A 62 2.46 -4.24 -4.85
C GLU A 62 2.26 -5.23 -3.70
N ARG A 63 3.29 -5.99 -3.33
CA ARG A 63 3.24 -6.87 -2.14
C ARG A 63 3.04 -6.11 -0.84
N VAL A 64 3.56 -4.89 -0.74
CA VAL A 64 3.33 -4.01 0.41
C VAL A 64 1.85 -3.60 0.46
N GLN A 65 1.27 -3.20 -0.67
CA GLN A 65 -0.16 -2.88 -0.76
C GLN A 65 -1.03 -4.08 -0.40
N GLN A 66 -0.73 -5.26 -0.95
CA GLN A 66 -1.43 -6.51 -0.63
C GLN A 66 -1.41 -6.83 0.85
N ARG A 67 -0.27 -6.63 1.52
CA ARG A 67 -0.16 -6.87 2.96
C ARG A 67 -1.01 -5.88 3.74
N ALA A 68 -1.01 -4.62 3.34
CA ALA A 68 -1.84 -3.60 3.94
C ALA A 68 -3.33 -3.94 3.81
N THR A 69 -3.76 -4.45 2.64
CA THR A 69 -5.20 -4.68 2.36
C THR A 69 -5.72 -5.86 3.17
N LYS A 70 -4.86 -6.86 3.46
CA LYS A 70 -5.18 -7.97 4.36
C LYS A 70 -5.34 -7.56 5.82
N MET A 71 -4.86 -6.39 6.24
CA MET A 71 -4.97 -5.97 7.64
C MET A 71 -6.41 -5.61 8.03
N ILE A 72 -7.25 -5.25 7.06
CA ILE A 72 -8.64 -4.89 7.28
C ILE A 72 -9.47 -6.18 7.32
N ARG A 73 -10.01 -6.54 8.50
CA ARG A 73 -10.73 -7.81 8.70
C ARG A 73 -11.87 -8.01 7.70
N VAL A 74 -12.60 -6.95 7.39
CA VAL A 74 -13.73 -6.96 6.44
C VAL A 74 -13.29 -7.37 5.03
N LEU A 75 -12.04 -7.08 4.68
CA LEU A 75 -11.49 -7.29 3.35
C LEU A 75 -10.65 -8.57 3.26
N GLU A 76 -10.33 -9.22 4.38
CA GLU A 76 -9.40 -10.35 4.45
C GLU A 76 -9.73 -11.51 3.51
N HIS A 77 -11.03 -11.78 3.32
CA HIS A 77 -11.52 -12.88 2.48
C HIS A 77 -11.70 -12.54 0.99
N LEU A 78 -11.61 -11.25 0.64
CA LEU A 78 -11.81 -10.80 -0.73
C LEU A 78 -10.57 -11.03 -1.59
N SER A 79 -10.77 -11.16 -2.91
CA SER A 79 -9.67 -11.24 -3.86
C SER A 79 -8.81 -9.97 -3.80
N TYR A 80 -7.57 -10.02 -4.30
CA TYR A 80 -6.72 -8.81 -4.24
C TYR A 80 -7.33 -7.63 -5.00
N GLU A 81 -7.95 -7.88 -6.15
CA GLU A 81 -8.56 -6.85 -6.99
C GLU A 81 -9.77 -6.22 -6.29
N ASP A 82 -10.67 -7.05 -5.75
CA ASP A 82 -11.85 -6.56 -4.99
C ASP A 82 -11.46 -5.77 -3.74
N ARG A 83 -10.38 -6.19 -3.06
CA ARG A 83 -9.85 -5.44 -1.92
C ARG A 83 -9.34 -4.07 -2.33
N LEU A 84 -8.73 -3.97 -3.50
CA LEU A 84 -8.17 -2.72 -4.01
C LEU A 84 -9.28 -1.73 -4.38
N GLU A 85 -10.32 -2.24 -5.06
CA GLU A 85 -11.52 -1.48 -5.40
C GLU A 85 -12.26 -1.00 -4.13
N SER A 86 -12.42 -1.88 -3.14
CA SER A 86 -13.03 -1.51 -1.85
C SER A 86 -12.21 -0.48 -1.06
N TRP A 87 -10.88 -0.49 -1.21
CA TRP A 87 -10.03 0.55 -0.63
C TRP A 87 -10.13 1.87 -1.40
N GLY A 88 -10.47 1.86 -2.69
CA GLY A 88 -10.37 3.04 -3.56
C GLY A 88 -8.92 3.35 -3.93
N CYS A 89 -8.03 2.36 -3.86
CA CYS A 89 -6.67 2.48 -4.39
C CYS A 89 -6.68 1.98 -5.84
N SER A 90 -6.30 2.82 -6.80
CA SER A 90 -5.93 2.34 -8.14
C SER A 90 -4.60 1.57 -8.04
N ALA A 91 -4.47 0.48 -8.81
CA ALA A 91 -3.21 -0.25 -8.90
C ALA A 91 -2.07 0.71 -9.29
N LEU A 92 -0.83 0.40 -8.87
CA LEU A 92 0.38 1.17 -9.22
C LEU A 92 0.57 1.43 -10.73
N ARG A 93 -0.25 0.80 -11.59
CA ARG A 93 -0.46 1.17 -12.98
C ARG A 93 -1.70 2.04 -13.15
N ARG A 94 -1.43 3.27 -13.58
CA ARG A 94 -2.29 4.43 -13.82
C ARG A 94 -2.29 5.40 -12.66
N GLU A 95 -1.52 6.46 -12.92
CA GLU A 95 -1.57 7.79 -12.35
C GLU A 95 -2.68 8.01 -11.32
N GLY A 96 -2.25 8.25 -10.08
CA GLY A 96 -3.07 8.82 -9.03
C GLY A 96 -4.19 7.91 -8.55
N CYS A 97 -4.19 7.58 -7.27
CA CYS A 97 -5.47 7.34 -6.60
C CYS A 97 -6.21 8.69 -6.59
N GLY A 98 -6.96 8.96 -7.66
CA GLY A 98 -7.90 10.07 -7.73
C GLY A 98 -8.86 10.02 -6.54
N GLU A 99 -9.20 11.21 -6.08
CA GLU A 99 -9.90 11.55 -4.83
C GLU A 99 -11.04 10.61 -4.41
N ILE A 100 -11.07 10.33 -3.11
CA ILE A 100 -12.34 10.22 -2.38
C ILE A 100 -12.20 11.16 -1.16
N LEU A 101 -12.48 12.44 -1.41
CA LEU A 101 -13.29 13.25 -0.50
C LEU A 101 -14.71 13.28 -1.07
#